data_AF-A0A4T0X2D9-F1
#
_entry.id   AF-A0A4T0X2D9-F1
#
_cell.length_a   1.000
_cell.length_b   1.000
_cell.length_c   1.000
_cell.angle_alpha   90.00
_cell.angle_beta   90.00
_cell.angle_gamma   90.00
#
_symmetry.space_group_name_H-M   'P 1'
#
loop_
_entity.id
_entity.type
_entity.pdbx_description
1 polymer ?
#
loop_
_entity_poly.entity_id
_entity_poly.type
_entity_poly.pdbx_seq_one_letter_code
_entity_poly.pdbx_strand_id
1 'polypeptide(L)'
;MTIGNTEKKLQTEKDYNEGWITDYPQIENLIILPCHSVYAPELNREISDLSNNDRFSKVLDANNWLMASFQKESEDQVSFVKHIEMSLLELHENIGDSVLVVTGGYTKPEIEKSESAGYIEVAKSVEFLKNPYFRIGTNILIEEYARDSYENVLYSICTFYKKFNKFPKKITVVGYGFKKERFVDSHLATLGYKDESGEHVKYVSVGPFYPDKPESMSESDYEEKKQLFWSSLRKSEKTNALDLFKLNPFGSKGSKLHEKKEVRDPWNKHVGVSKFYNDNVILNTLIEIDDLELNDAMRIYRTKIEPEFPLYK
;
A
#
# COMPACT_ATOMS: atom_id res chain seq x y z
N MET A 1 -10.41 38.09 51.53
CA MET A 1 -9.27 38.04 50.59
C MET A 1 -8.26 37.03 51.10
N THR A 2 -8.29 35.81 50.57
CA THR A 2 -7.13 34.91 50.58
C THR A 2 -7.30 34.01 49.36
N ILE A 3 -6.49 34.26 48.33
CA ILE A 3 -6.46 33.48 47.10
C ILE A 3 -5.66 32.22 47.42
N GLY A 4 -6.34 31.07 47.40
CA GLY A 4 -5.73 29.76 47.60
C GLY A 4 -4.88 29.39 46.39
N ASN A 5 -3.58 29.29 46.61
CA ASN A 5 -2.59 28.86 45.62
C ASN A 5 -2.66 27.32 45.52
N THR A 6 -3.24 26.79 44.44
CA THR A 6 -3.11 25.37 44.08
C THR A 6 -2.21 25.26 42.85
N GLU A 7 -0.93 25.01 43.12
CA GLU A 7 0.03 24.54 42.12
C GLU A 7 -0.49 23.25 41.48
N LYS A 8 -0.91 23.32 40.22
CA LYS A 8 -1.10 22.12 39.38
C LYS A 8 0.28 21.51 39.15
N LYS A 9 0.61 20.46 39.91
CA LYS A 9 1.71 19.55 39.58
C LYS A 9 1.51 19.03 38.14
N LEU A 10 2.47 19.31 37.27
CA LEU A 10 2.62 18.65 35.99
C LEU A 10 2.73 17.14 36.23
N GLN A 11 1.72 16.40 35.76
CA GLN A 11 1.74 14.93 35.79
C GLN A 11 2.83 14.43 34.83
N THR A 12 3.67 13.54 35.35
CA THR A 12 4.81 12.94 34.66
C THR A 12 4.37 11.97 33.55
N GLU A 13 5.19 11.82 32.49
CA GLU A 13 4.97 10.99 31.29
C GLU A 13 4.63 9.49 31.52
N LYS A 14 4.64 8.99 32.75
CA LYS A 14 4.44 7.58 33.08
C LYS A 14 2.98 7.12 33.21
N ASP A 15 2.00 8.01 33.12
CA ASP A 15 0.57 7.67 33.17
C ASP A 15 -0.09 7.57 31.77
N TYR A 16 0.69 7.60 30.69
CA TYR A 16 0.19 7.40 29.31
C TYR A 16 0.10 5.93 28.86
N ASN A 17 0.22 4.99 29.81
CA ASN A 17 0.09 3.57 29.53
C ASN A 17 -1.37 3.10 29.74
N GLU A 18 -1.92 2.51 28.67
CA GLU A 18 -2.93 1.43 28.69
C GLU A 18 -4.39 1.77 29.02
N GLY A 19 -4.84 3.02 28.83
CA GLY A 19 -6.18 3.42 29.31
C GLY A 19 -7.35 3.61 28.32
N TRP A 20 -7.17 3.80 27.00
CA TRP A 20 -8.28 4.36 26.17
C TRP A 20 -8.47 3.82 24.74
N ILE A 21 -7.93 2.65 24.37
CA ILE A 21 -8.28 1.99 23.08
C ILE A 21 -8.33 0.47 23.28
N THR A 22 -9.07 0.00 24.29
CA THR A 22 -9.35 -1.44 24.46
C THR A 22 -10.64 -1.87 23.79
N ASP A 23 -11.48 -0.92 23.40
CA ASP A 23 -12.69 -1.19 22.64
C ASP A 23 -12.43 -0.77 21.19
N TYR A 24 -12.15 -1.76 20.32
CA TYR A 24 -12.11 -1.60 18.86
C TYR A 24 -13.48 -1.80 18.14
N PRO A 25 -14.69 -1.72 18.76
CA PRO A 25 -15.93 -2.10 18.05
C PRO A 25 -16.26 -1.17 16.87
N GLN A 26 -15.62 0.00 16.77
CA GLN A 26 -15.88 1.01 15.74
C GLN A 26 -15.01 0.89 14.48
N ILE A 27 -13.90 0.14 14.47
CA ILE A 27 -13.06 0.07 13.26
C ILE A 27 -13.78 -0.76 12.20
N GLU A 28 -14.26 -0.12 11.15
CA GLU A 28 -15.02 -0.76 10.06
C GLU A 28 -14.41 -0.49 8.69
N ASN A 29 -13.48 0.46 8.59
CA ASN A 29 -12.95 0.94 7.31
C ASN A 29 -11.47 0.60 7.17
N LEU A 30 -11.08 0.17 5.97
CA LEU A 30 -9.71 -0.17 5.60
C LEU A 30 -9.16 0.88 4.61
N ILE A 31 -8.05 1.50 4.96
CA ILE A 31 -7.24 2.30 4.05
C ILE A 31 -6.04 1.44 3.62
N ILE A 32 -5.82 1.30 2.32
CA ILE A 32 -4.72 0.54 1.74
C ILE A 32 -3.72 1.51 1.14
N LEU A 33 -2.45 1.38 1.55
CA LEU A 33 -1.30 2.01 0.93
C LEU A 33 -0.43 0.92 0.27
N PRO A 34 -0.63 0.64 -1.04
CA PRO A 34 0.23 -0.24 -1.81
C PRO A 34 1.60 0.38 -2.02
N CYS A 35 2.65 -0.34 -1.63
CA CYS A 35 4.02 0.08 -1.89
C CYS A 35 4.43 -0.21 -3.34
N HIS A 36 5.47 0.50 -3.78
CA HIS A 36 5.93 0.47 -5.17
C HIS A 36 7.45 0.33 -5.32
N SER A 37 8.20 0.41 -4.22
CA SER A 37 9.66 0.29 -4.15
C SER A 37 10.11 0.15 -2.70
N VAL A 38 11.36 -0.27 -2.49
CA VAL A 38 12.00 -0.37 -1.17
C VAL A 38 12.85 0.87 -0.93
N TYR A 39 12.58 1.60 0.15
CA TYR A 39 13.47 2.64 0.68
C TYR A 39 14.67 1.97 1.35
N ALA A 40 15.87 2.20 0.83
CA ALA A 40 17.11 1.56 1.27
C ALA A 40 18.31 2.55 1.20
N PRO A 41 18.29 3.65 1.99
CA PRO A 41 19.41 4.59 2.05
C PRO A 41 20.74 3.94 2.44
N GLU A 42 20.71 2.82 3.15
CA GLU A 42 21.86 1.99 3.51
C GLU A 42 22.64 1.42 2.31
N LEU A 43 22.01 1.38 1.13
CA LEU A 43 22.65 0.92 -0.11
C LEU A 43 23.19 2.07 -0.97
N ASN A 44 22.88 3.32 -0.63
CA ASN A 44 23.39 4.48 -1.35
C ASN A 44 24.88 4.69 -1.02
N ARG A 45 25.73 4.52 -2.04
CA ARG A 45 27.20 4.64 -1.92
C ARG A 45 27.72 6.01 -2.33
N GLU A 46 26.85 6.89 -2.84
CA GLU A 46 27.24 8.24 -3.18
C GLU A 46 27.36 9.07 -1.89
N ILE A 47 28.40 9.90 -1.80
CA ILE A 47 28.56 10.85 -0.69
C ILE A 47 27.46 11.90 -0.88
N SER A 48 26.34 11.69 -0.22
CA SER A 48 25.25 12.64 -0.24
C SER A 48 25.54 13.68 0.85
N ASP A 49 25.97 14.87 0.44
CA ASP A 49 26.11 16.07 1.28
C ASP A 49 24.72 16.60 1.69
N LEU A 50 23.77 15.69 1.96
CA LEU A 50 22.40 16.00 2.27
C LEU A 50 22.39 16.65 3.64
N SER A 51 21.98 17.92 3.65
CA SER A 51 21.75 18.70 4.84
C SER A 51 20.92 17.89 5.84
N ASN A 52 21.53 17.54 6.98
CA ASN A 52 20.80 16.94 8.10
C ASN A 52 19.67 17.85 8.65
N ASN A 53 19.58 19.11 8.19
CA ASN A 53 18.51 20.03 8.57
C ASN A 53 17.25 19.91 7.69
N ASP A 54 17.35 19.34 6.48
CA ASP A 54 16.17 19.04 5.67
C ASP A 54 15.84 17.54 5.75
N ARG A 55 14.81 17.24 6.55
CA ARG A 55 14.31 15.86 6.74
C ARG A 55 13.81 15.21 5.45
N PHE A 56 13.40 15.97 4.44
CA PHE A 56 12.90 15.42 3.18
C PHE A 56 14.02 15.07 2.20
N SER A 57 15.17 15.74 2.29
CA SER A 57 16.32 15.55 1.39
C SER A 57 16.68 14.07 1.16
N LYS A 58 16.72 13.26 2.23
CA LYS A 58 17.06 11.82 2.15
C LYS A 58 15.98 10.96 1.51
N VAL A 59 14.71 11.28 1.74
CA VAL A 59 13.61 10.46 1.18
C VAL A 59 13.26 10.87 -0.25
N LEU A 60 13.64 12.08 -0.68
CA LEU A 60 13.44 12.57 -2.04
C LEU A 60 14.63 12.30 -2.97
N ASP A 61 15.76 11.82 -2.44
CA ASP A 61 16.88 11.32 -3.23
C ASP A 61 16.54 9.94 -3.82
N ALA A 62 16.41 9.89 -5.15
CA ALA A 62 16.10 8.68 -5.91
C ALA A 62 17.11 7.53 -5.69
N ASN A 63 18.36 7.83 -5.31
CA ASN A 63 19.39 6.82 -5.05
C ASN A 63 19.18 6.08 -3.72
N ASN A 64 18.33 6.60 -2.83
CA ASN A 64 17.93 5.91 -1.61
C ASN A 64 16.75 4.94 -1.83
N TRP A 65 16.32 4.72 -3.08
CA TRP A 65 15.21 3.82 -3.42
C TRP A 65 15.61 2.79 -4.47
N LEU A 66 15.14 1.54 -4.30
CA LEU A 66 15.32 0.45 -5.26
C LEU A 66 14.27 0.50 -6.38
N MET A 67 14.31 1.57 -7.17
CA MET A 67 13.35 1.88 -8.24
C MET A 67 13.69 1.21 -9.57
N ALA A 68 12.64 0.84 -10.33
CA ALA A 68 12.76 0.50 -11.75
C ALA A 68 13.09 1.74 -12.60
N SER A 69 13.59 1.54 -13.83
CA SER A 69 14.03 2.64 -14.70
C SER A 69 12.94 3.69 -14.95
N PHE A 70 11.72 3.25 -15.29
CA PHE A 70 10.59 4.16 -15.55
C PHE A 70 10.17 4.97 -14.31
N GLN A 71 10.41 4.45 -13.11
CA GLN A 71 10.10 5.14 -11.85
C GLN A 71 11.11 6.27 -11.60
N LYS A 72 12.37 6.08 -12.03
CA LYS A 72 13.40 7.13 -11.99
C LYS A 72 13.11 8.24 -12.99
N GLU A 73 12.59 7.91 -14.18
CA GLU A 73 12.22 8.89 -15.22
C GLU A 73 11.13 9.88 -14.75
N SER A 74 10.23 9.44 -13.85
CA SER A 74 9.15 10.27 -13.28
C SER A 74 9.37 10.71 -11.83
N GLU A 75 10.58 10.56 -11.31
CA GLU A 75 10.90 10.92 -9.91
C GLU A 75 9.88 10.33 -8.91
N ASP A 76 9.54 9.05 -9.09
CA ASP A 76 8.46 8.40 -8.36
C ASP A 76 8.64 8.41 -6.84
N GLN A 77 9.85 8.61 -6.33
CA GLN A 77 10.07 8.83 -4.89
C GLN A 77 9.26 10.00 -4.33
N VAL A 78 9.02 11.05 -5.12
CA VAL A 78 8.12 12.16 -4.76
C VAL A 78 6.69 11.64 -4.58
N SER A 79 6.24 10.77 -5.50
CA SER A 79 4.92 10.15 -5.43
C SER A 79 4.80 9.21 -4.23
N PHE A 80 5.83 8.42 -3.91
CA PHE A 80 5.82 7.51 -2.77
C PHE A 80 5.66 8.27 -1.44
N VAL A 81 6.43 9.35 -1.25
CA VAL A 81 6.30 10.22 -0.06
C VAL A 81 4.89 10.83 0.00
N LYS A 82 4.34 11.27 -1.15
CA LYS A 82 2.99 11.82 -1.19
C LYS A 82 1.91 10.77 -0.93
N HIS A 83 2.10 9.52 -1.35
CA HIS A 83 1.18 8.42 -1.02
C HIS A 83 1.14 8.18 0.50
N ILE A 84 2.31 8.14 1.16
CA ILE A 84 2.40 8.02 2.62
C ILE A 84 1.66 9.18 3.30
N GLU A 85 1.93 10.42 2.90
CA GLU A 85 1.27 11.60 3.47
C GLU A 85 -0.25 11.53 3.29
N MET A 86 -0.73 11.25 2.08
CA MET A 86 -2.16 11.21 1.78
C MET A 86 -2.88 10.06 2.50
N SER A 87 -2.24 8.89 2.66
CA SER A 87 -2.80 7.79 3.46
C SER A 87 -2.95 8.16 4.94
N LEU A 88 -2.00 8.92 5.49
CA LEU A 88 -2.08 9.40 6.87
C LEU A 88 -3.14 10.50 7.03
N LEU A 89 -3.32 11.37 6.03
CA LEU A 89 -4.41 12.35 6.02
C LEU A 89 -5.79 11.64 5.97
N GLU A 90 -5.96 10.65 5.10
CA GLU A 90 -7.17 9.82 5.05
C GLU A 90 -7.44 9.11 6.38
N LEU A 91 -6.39 8.59 7.04
CA LEU A 91 -6.51 7.99 8.37
C LEU A 91 -6.88 9.03 9.43
N HIS A 92 -6.30 10.23 9.38
CA HIS A 92 -6.56 11.29 10.34
C HIS A 92 -8.02 11.77 10.29
N GLU A 93 -8.56 11.97 9.08
CA GLU A 93 -9.94 12.39 8.86
C GLU A 93 -10.96 11.38 9.39
N ASN A 94 -10.58 10.09 9.44
CA ASN A 94 -11.47 8.97 9.80
C ASN A 94 -10.91 8.16 10.99
N ILE A 95 -10.16 8.81 11.89
CA ILE A 95 -9.32 8.16 12.91
C ILE A 95 -10.09 7.24 13.88
N GLY A 96 -11.39 7.46 14.03
CA GLY A 96 -12.25 6.71 14.96
C GLY A 96 -12.78 5.38 14.43
N ASP A 97 -12.78 5.16 13.11
CA ASP A 97 -13.39 3.98 12.48
C ASP A 97 -12.51 3.33 11.39
N SER A 98 -11.31 3.87 11.16
CA SER A 98 -10.43 3.46 10.06
C SER A 98 -9.07 2.95 10.54
N VAL A 99 -8.53 2.01 9.79
CA VAL A 99 -7.15 1.52 9.91
C VAL A 99 -6.42 1.69 8.59
N LEU A 100 -5.16 2.09 8.65
CA LEU A 100 -4.25 2.07 7.51
C LEU A 100 -3.47 0.76 7.49
N VAL A 101 -3.50 0.03 6.38
CA VAL A 101 -2.56 -1.05 6.09
C VAL A 101 -1.56 -0.56 5.04
N VAL A 102 -0.29 -0.52 5.43
CA VAL A 102 0.84 -0.32 4.51
C VAL A 102 1.28 -1.70 4.02
N THR A 103 1.14 -1.97 2.73
CA THR A 103 1.29 -3.32 2.16
C THR A 103 2.34 -3.35 1.06
N GLY A 104 3.18 -4.39 1.08
CA GLY A 104 4.27 -4.60 0.12
C GLY A 104 5.38 -5.43 0.74
N GLY A 105 5.72 -6.54 0.10
CA GLY A 105 6.63 -7.54 0.66
C GLY A 105 8.10 -7.36 0.32
N TYR A 106 8.86 -8.43 0.50
CA TYR A 106 10.32 -8.49 0.31
C TYR A 106 10.66 -8.71 -1.18
N THR A 107 10.45 -7.69 -2.02
CA THR A 107 10.46 -7.83 -3.49
C THR A 107 11.84 -7.66 -4.15
N LYS A 108 12.87 -7.31 -3.37
CA LYS A 108 14.20 -6.93 -3.87
C LYS A 108 15.30 -7.86 -3.36
N PRO A 109 16.11 -8.49 -4.24
CA PRO A 109 17.21 -9.34 -3.79
C PRO A 109 18.36 -8.56 -3.18
N GLU A 110 18.46 -7.25 -3.44
CA GLU A 110 19.54 -6.40 -2.93
C GLU A 110 19.48 -6.22 -1.41
N ILE A 111 18.31 -6.42 -0.79
CA ILE A 111 18.11 -6.25 0.65
C ILE A 111 16.95 -7.10 1.19
N GLU A 112 17.14 -7.73 2.34
CA GLU A 112 16.08 -8.41 3.07
C GLU A 112 15.22 -7.39 3.85
N LYS A 113 14.51 -6.53 3.12
CA LYS A 113 13.61 -5.51 3.65
C LYS A 113 12.34 -5.44 2.81
N SER A 114 11.19 -5.43 3.46
CA SER A 114 9.91 -5.29 2.77
C SER A 114 9.71 -3.85 2.28
N GLU A 115 8.95 -3.68 1.20
CA GLU A 115 8.56 -2.36 0.72
C GLU A 115 7.79 -1.58 1.80
N SER A 116 6.89 -2.25 2.53
CA SER A 116 6.09 -1.62 3.59
C SER A 116 6.93 -1.18 4.79
N ALA A 117 7.95 -1.94 5.20
CA ALA A 117 8.91 -1.50 6.21
C ALA A 117 9.68 -0.25 5.74
N GLY A 118 10.07 -0.20 4.47
CA GLY A 118 10.69 0.98 3.86
C GLY A 118 9.79 2.22 3.93
N TYR A 119 8.50 2.10 3.60
CA TYR A 119 7.54 3.21 3.70
C TYR A 119 7.34 3.68 5.15
N ILE A 120 7.32 2.76 6.12
CA ILE A 120 7.24 3.11 7.55
C ILE A 120 8.49 3.85 8.02
N GLU A 121 9.68 3.46 7.55
CA GLU A 121 10.91 4.18 7.84
C GLU A 121 10.89 5.60 7.28
N VAL A 122 10.43 5.78 6.04
CA VAL A 122 10.22 7.10 5.43
C VAL A 122 9.30 7.93 6.32
N ALA A 123 8.10 7.41 6.67
CA ALA A 123 7.13 8.12 7.50
C ALA A 123 7.71 8.54 8.87
N LYS A 124 8.57 7.72 9.48
CA LYS A 124 9.29 8.06 10.72
C LYS A 124 10.33 9.15 10.49
N SER A 125 11.15 9.01 9.45
CA SER A 125 12.28 9.92 9.16
C SER A 125 11.83 11.36 8.86
N VAL A 126 10.69 11.53 8.18
CA VAL A 126 10.09 12.85 7.90
C VAL A 126 9.07 13.28 8.96
N GLU A 127 8.99 12.54 10.07
CA GLU A 127 8.19 12.85 11.25
C GLU A 127 6.66 12.86 11.04
N PHE A 128 6.16 12.22 9.98
CA PHE A 128 4.72 12.11 9.72
C PHE A 128 3.95 11.37 10.83
N LEU A 129 4.63 10.47 11.55
CA LEU A 129 4.04 9.70 12.65
C LEU A 129 4.09 10.41 14.01
N LYS A 130 4.49 11.70 14.09
CA LYS A 130 4.52 12.46 15.36
C LYS A 130 3.15 12.68 15.98
N ASN A 131 2.07 12.59 15.19
CA ASN A 131 0.71 12.69 15.71
C ASN A 131 0.44 11.51 16.68
N PRO A 132 0.10 11.76 17.97
CA PRO A 132 -0.06 10.70 18.97
C PRO A 132 -1.22 9.73 18.69
N TYR A 133 -2.10 10.08 17.75
CA TYR A 133 -3.16 9.21 17.27
C TYR A 133 -2.69 8.20 16.21
N PHE A 134 -1.51 8.39 15.60
CA PHE A 134 -0.93 7.42 14.68
C PHE A 134 -0.10 6.39 15.43
N ARG A 135 -0.59 5.15 15.48
CA ARG A 135 0.00 4.07 16.28
C ARG A 135 0.18 2.82 15.44
N ILE A 136 1.45 2.50 15.16
CA ILE A 136 1.83 1.24 14.52
C ILE A 136 1.38 0.06 15.41
N GLY A 137 0.75 -0.93 14.81
CA GLY A 137 0.16 -2.09 15.47
C GLY A 137 -1.28 -1.88 15.99
N THR A 138 -1.78 -0.65 15.96
CA THR A 138 -3.14 -0.28 16.38
C THR A 138 -3.98 0.14 15.17
N ASN A 139 -3.74 1.35 14.64
CA ASN A 139 -4.47 1.92 13.50
C ASN A 139 -3.57 2.15 12.27
N ILE A 140 -2.28 1.81 12.38
CA ILE A 140 -1.38 1.61 11.25
C ILE A 140 -0.84 0.18 11.35
N LEU A 141 -1.15 -0.66 10.38
CA LEU A 141 -0.71 -2.04 10.29
C LEU A 141 0.26 -2.19 9.12
N ILE A 142 1.16 -3.16 9.24
CA ILE A 142 2.20 -3.45 8.24
C ILE A 142 1.91 -4.85 7.69
N GLU A 143 1.85 -4.94 6.37
CA GLU A 143 1.65 -6.17 5.60
C GLU A 143 2.89 -6.37 4.71
N GLU A 144 3.56 -7.52 4.84
CA GLU A 144 4.90 -7.75 4.26
C GLU A 144 4.99 -8.96 3.32
N TYR A 145 3.86 -9.49 2.86
CA TYR A 145 3.81 -10.64 1.96
C TYR A 145 3.49 -10.27 0.52
N ALA A 146 2.86 -9.13 0.25
CA ALA A 146 2.37 -8.82 -1.10
C ALA A 146 3.50 -8.67 -2.13
N ARG A 147 3.42 -9.42 -3.23
CA ARG A 147 4.38 -9.41 -4.35
C ARG A 147 3.84 -8.62 -5.54
N ASP A 148 2.53 -8.41 -5.61
CA ASP A 148 1.88 -7.62 -6.66
C ASP A 148 0.65 -6.84 -6.19
N SER A 149 0.02 -6.08 -7.11
CA SER A 149 -1.12 -5.23 -6.78
C SER A 149 -2.39 -5.97 -6.36
N TYR A 150 -2.59 -7.24 -6.79
CA TYR A 150 -3.74 -8.02 -6.35
C TYR A 150 -3.54 -8.46 -4.91
N GLU A 151 -2.34 -8.96 -4.60
CA GLU A 151 -1.95 -9.35 -3.23
C GLU A 151 -1.93 -8.16 -2.28
N ASN A 152 -1.55 -6.96 -2.73
CA ASN A 152 -1.66 -5.75 -1.93
C ASN A 152 -3.10 -5.56 -1.40
N VAL A 153 -4.12 -5.81 -2.24
CA VAL A 153 -5.52 -5.70 -1.82
C VAL A 153 -5.92 -6.89 -0.95
N LEU A 154 -5.68 -8.12 -1.41
CA LEU A 154 -6.08 -9.35 -0.71
C LEU A 154 -5.44 -9.41 0.69
N TYR A 155 -4.13 -9.23 0.81
CA TYR A 155 -3.44 -9.35 2.09
C TYR A 155 -3.69 -8.16 3.01
N SER A 156 -4.10 -7.00 2.49
CA SER A 156 -4.62 -5.93 3.33
C SER A 156 -5.97 -6.30 3.96
N ILE A 157 -6.86 -6.95 3.20
CA ILE A 157 -8.11 -7.49 3.74
C ILE A 157 -7.81 -8.61 4.75
N CYS A 158 -6.84 -9.50 4.47
CA CYS A 158 -6.41 -10.51 5.42
C CYS A 158 -5.85 -9.91 6.72
N THR A 159 -5.02 -8.87 6.61
CA THR A 159 -4.45 -8.15 7.76
C THR A 159 -5.54 -7.48 8.59
N PHE A 160 -6.52 -6.85 7.94
CA PHE A 160 -7.70 -6.28 8.60
C PHE A 160 -8.49 -7.36 9.33
N TYR A 161 -8.84 -8.45 8.66
CA TYR A 161 -9.63 -9.53 9.24
C TYR A 161 -8.90 -10.17 10.41
N LYS A 162 -7.60 -10.44 10.29
CA LYS A 162 -6.77 -10.98 11.37
C LYS A 162 -6.79 -10.11 12.62
N LYS A 163 -6.84 -8.78 12.46
CA LYS A 163 -6.84 -7.82 13.58
C LYS A 163 -8.22 -7.62 14.20
N PHE A 164 -9.28 -7.59 13.38
CA PHE A 164 -10.62 -7.15 13.81
C PHE A 164 -11.71 -8.23 13.70
N ASN A 165 -11.37 -9.40 13.17
CA ASN A 165 -12.24 -10.56 12.97
C ASN A 165 -13.55 -10.25 12.22
N LYS A 166 -13.48 -9.34 11.25
CA LYS A 166 -14.57 -8.95 10.35
C LYS A 166 -14.00 -8.40 9.05
N PHE A 167 -14.78 -8.41 7.98
CA PHE A 167 -14.39 -7.75 6.73
C PHE A 167 -14.62 -6.24 6.81
N PRO A 168 -13.78 -5.42 6.15
CA PRO A 168 -13.98 -3.97 6.13
C PRO A 168 -15.26 -3.61 5.37
N LYS A 169 -16.06 -2.70 5.92
CA LYS A 169 -17.24 -2.17 5.23
C LYS A 169 -16.87 -1.24 4.08
N LYS A 170 -15.79 -0.48 4.21
CA LYS A 170 -15.30 0.43 3.18
C LYS A 170 -13.80 0.21 2.97
N ILE A 171 -13.38 0.26 1.70
CA ILE A 171 -11.97 0.22 1.31
C ILE A 171 -11.61 1.53 0.60
N THR A 172 -10.62 2.23 1.14
CA THR A 172 -9.96 3.37 0.49
C THR A 172 -8.59 2.94 0.00
N VAL A 173 -8.29 3.08 -1.28
CA VAL A 173 -6.94 2.84 -1.82
C VAL A 173 -6.28 4.17 -2.14
N VAL A 174 -5.05 4.38 -1.66
CA VAL A 174 -4.23 5.55 -2.01
C VAL A 174 -3.11 5.12 -2.93
N GLY A 175 -3.01 5.71 -4.12
CA GLY A 175 -1.96 5.33 -5.06
C GLY A 175 -2.05 6.04 -6.40
N TYR A 176 -1.32 5.51 -7.39
CA TYR A 176 -1.25 6.11 -8.72
C TYR A 176 -2.58 6.14 -9.47
N GLY A 177 -2.92 7.30 -10.04
CA GLY A 177 -4.19 7.47 -10.77
C GLY A 177 -4.32 6.55 -11.99
N PHE A 178 -3.22 6.28 -12.70
CA PHE A 178 -3.24 5.39 -13.86
C PHE A 178 -3.52 3.92 -13.51
N LYS A 179 -3.40 3.54 -12.23
CA LYS A 179 -3.68 2.17 -11.74
C LYS A 179 -5.13 1.99 -11.28
N LYS A 180 -5.93 3.07 -11.21
CA LYS A 180 -7.28 3.07 -10.64
C LYS A 180 -8.19 2.01 -11.26
N GLU A 181 -8.26 1.90 -12.59
CA GLU A 181 -9.09 0.90 -13.28
C GLU A 181 -8.75 -0.51 -12.80
N ARG A 182 -7.45 -0.87 -12.73
CA ARG A 182 -7.03 -2.19 -12.28
C ARG A 182 -7.42 -2.46 -10.83
N PHE A 183 -7.24 -1.50 -9.92
CA PHE A 183 -7.57 -1.70 -8.52
C PHE A 183 -9.09 -1.82 -8.29
N VAL A 184 -9.87 -0.94 -8.90
CA VAL A 184 -11.32 -0.86 -8.66
C VAL A 184 -12.07 -1.91 -9.49
N ASP A 185 -11.89 -1.90 -10.80
CA ASP A 185 -12.71 -2.69 -11.72
C ASP A 185 -12.20 -4.13 -11.91
N SER A 186 -10.95 -4.41 -11.49
CA SER A 186 -10.40 -5.77 -11.46
C SER A 186 -10.28 -6.28 -10.03
N HIS A 187 -9.32 -5.80 -9.23
CA HIS A 187 -8.96 -6.44 -7.95
C HIS A 187 -10.09 -6.40 -6.92
N LEU A 188 -10.60 -5.22 -6.61
CA LEU A 188 -11.69 -5.06 -5.63
C LEU A 188 -12.97 -5.74 -6.12
N ALA A 189 -13.26 -5.66 -7.42
CA ALA A 189 -14.37 -6.39 -8.01
C ALA A 189 -14.25 -7.92 -7.86
N THR A 190 -13.07 -8.49 -8.12
CA THR A 190 -12.77 -9.91 -7.89
C THR A 190 -12.84 -10.29 -6.41
N LEU A 191 -12.66 -9.36 -5.49
CA LEU A 191 -12.74 -9.61 -4.05
C LEU A 191 -14.12 -9.28 -3.46
N GLY A 192 -15.14 -9.06 -4.30
CA GLY A 192 -16.52 -8.81 -3.86
C GLY A 192 -16.79 -7.38 -3.39
N TYR A 193 -15.85 -6.46 -3.61
CA TYR A 193 -15.98 -5.02 -3.34
C TYR A 193 -16.33 -4.27 -4.62
N LYS A 194 -17.52 -4.57 -5.16
CA LYS A 194 -18.11 -3.82 -6.27
C LYS A 194 -19.56 -3.51 -5.93
N ASP A 195 -19.86 -2.24 -5.69
CA ASP A 195 -21.23 -1.75 -5.61
C ASP A 195 -21.50 -0.81 -6.79
N GLU A 196 -22.72 -0.83 -7.29
CA GLU A 196 -23.15 0.12 -8.33
C GLU A 196 -23.29 1.54 -7.77
N SER A 197 -23.37 1.68 -6.44
CA SER A 197 -23.48 2.95 -5.72
C SER A 197 -22.14 3.66 -5.50
N GLY A 198 -21.00 2.96 -5.53
CA GLY A 198 -19.68 3.52 -5.24
C GLY A 198 -19.45 3.90 -3.77
N GLU A 199 -20.23 3.37 -2.84
CA GLU A 199 -20.19 3.72 -1.41
C GLU A 199 -19.08 2.99 -0.67
N HIS A 200 -18.81 1.73 -1.05
CA HIS A 200 -17.87 0.84 -0.37
C HIS A 200 -16.41 0.99 -0.83
N VAL A 201 -16.16 1.68 -1.95
CA VAL A 201 -14.81 1.84 -2.52
C VAL A 201 -14.49 3.31 -2.78
N LYS A 202 -13.37 3.79 -2.22
CA LYS A 202 -12.77 5.09 -2.55
C LYS A 202 -11.38 4.88 -3.14
N TYR A 203 -11.02 5.63 -4.17
CA TYR A 203 -9.66 5.63 -4.73
C TYR A 203 -9.10 7.05 -4.74
N VAL A 204 -8.04 7.28 -3.96
CA VAL A 204 -7.32 8.55 -3.87
C VAL A 204 -6.14 8.52 -4.83
N SER A 205 -6.30 9.17 -5.98
CA SER A 205 -5.30 9.23 -7.04
C SER A 205 -4.24 10.30 -6.74
N VAL A 206 -2.98 9.89 -6.70
CA VAL A 206 -1.84 10.77 -6.47
C VAL A 206 -0.72 10.36 -7.43
N GLY A 207 -0.28 11.30 -8.25
CA GLY A 207 0.82 11.08 -9.19
C GLY A 207 0.54 10.02 -10.29
N PRO A 208 1.59 9.63 -11.04
CA PRO A 208 2.96 10.11 -10.92
C PRO A 208 3.04 11.59 -11.33
N PHE A 209 4.10 12.26 -10.90
CA PHE A 209 4.40 13.61 -11.34
C PHE A 209 5.39 13.51 -12.51
N TYR A 210 5.26 14.37 -13.50
CA TYR A 210 6.28 14.48 -14.55
C TYR A 210 7.16 15.68 -14.22
N PRO A 211 8.51 15.55 -14.26
CA PRO A 211 9.39 16.64 -13.90
C PRO A 211 9.12 17.92 -14.71
N ASP A 212 9.37 19.06 -14.08
CA ASP A 212 9.29 20.36 -14.75
C ASP A 212 10.28 20.45 -15.91
N LYS A 213 9.95 21.28 -16.90
CA LYS A 213 10.79 21.44 -18.09
C LYS A 213 12.17 21.99 -17.73
N PRO A 214 13.28 21.31 -18.09
CA PRO A 214 14.61 21.88 -17.92
C PRO A 214 14.79 23.17 -18.73
N GLU A 215 15.55 24.14 -18.20
CA GLU A 215 15.83 25.41 -18.90
C GLU A 215 16.53 25.18 -20.25
N SER A 216 17.37 24.15 -20.35
CA SER A 216 18.10 23.78 -21.56
C SER A 216 17.26 23.08 -22.63
N MET A 217 15.99 22.77 -22.37
CA MET A 217 15.10 22.05 -23.28
C MET A 217 14.10 22.98 -23.94
N SER A 218 13.91 22.82 -25.26
CA SER A 218 12.87 23.53 -25.99
C SER A 218 11.49 23.08 -25.54
N GLU A 219 10.49 23.95 -25.70
CA GLU A 219 9.09 23.63 -25.33
C GLU A 219 8.56 22.45 -26.15
N SER A 220 8.90 22.38 -27.44
CA SER A 220 8.48 21.30 -28.33
C SER A 220 9.04 19.95 -27.91
N ASP A 221 10.34 19.89 -27.60
CA ASP A 221 10.98 18.63 -27.20
C ASP A 221 10.45 18.13 -25.85
N TYR A 222 10.13 19.05 -24.93
CA TYR A 222 9.56 18.72 -23.63
C TYR A 222 8.17 18.13 -23.76
N GLU A 223 7.27 18.77 -24.51
CA GLU A 223 5.91 18.28 -24.70
C GLU A 223 5.89 16.95 -25.48
N GLU A 224 6.80 16.75 -26.45
CA GLU A 224 6.96 15.46 -27.12
C GLU A 224 7.40 14.36 -26.13
N LYS A 225 8.44 14.60 -25.32
CA LYS A 225 8.92 13.64 -24.31
C LYS A 225 7.87 13.31 -23.27
N LYS A 226 7.15 14.32 -22.80
CA LYS A 226 6.04 14.17 -21.85
C LYS A 226 4.91 13.33 -22.43
N GLN A 227 4.51 13.60 -23.68
CA GLN A 227 3.50 12.80 -24.37
C GLN A 227 3.95 11.34 -24.56
N LEU A 228 5.20 11.13 -24.96
CA LEU A 228 5.80 9.80 -25.09
C LEU A 228 5.82 9.06 -23.76
N PHE A 229 6.21 9.73 -22.67
CA PHE A 229 6.17 9.16 -21.32
C PHE A 229 4.76 8.71 -20.94
N TRP A 230 3.76 9.59 -21.05
CA TRP A 230 2.39 9.25 -20.66
C TRP A 230 1.75 8.16 -21.52
N SER A 231 2.02 8.18 -22.82
CA SER A 231 1.53 7.14 -23.74
C SER A 231 2.19 5.78 -23.45
N SER A 232 3.51 5.78 -23.19
CA SER A 232 4.26 4.58 -22.78
C SER A 232 3.76 4.03 -21.45
N LEU A 233 3.56 4.89 -20.44
CA LEU A 233 3.06 4.50 -19.13
C LEU A 233 1.68 3.85 -19.21
N ARG A 234 0.73 4.48 -19.92
CA ARG A 234 -0.62 3.93 -20.12
C ARG A 234 -0.59 2.62 -20.89
N LYS A 235 0.23 2.54 -21.93
CA LYS A 235 0.40 1.31 -22.72
C LYS A 235 0.97 0.19 -21.85
N SER A 236 2.02 0.47 -21.08
CA SER A 236 2.66 -0.50 -20.18
C SER A 236 1.69 -0.98 -19.09
N GLU A 237 0.98 -0.07 -18.42
CA GLU A 237 -0.04 -0.45 -17.43
C GLU A 237 -1.11 -1.36 -18.06
N LYS A 238 -1.59 -1.00 -19.25
CA LYS A 238 -2.60 -1.77 -19.98
C LYS A 238 -2.08 -3.18 -20.32
N THR A 239 -0.98 -3.27 -21.05
CA THR A 239 -0.50 -4.54 -21.62
C THR A 239 0.19 -5.43 -20.60
N ASN A 240 0.93 -4.85 -19.65
CA ASN A 240 1.76 -5.60 -18.72
C ASN A 240 1.04 -5.91 -17.41
N ALA A 241 -0.18 -5.44 -17.22
CA ALA A 241 -0.95 -5.76 -16.04
C ALA A 241 -2.46 -5.80 -16.27
N LEU A 242 -3.12 -4.71 -16.65
CA LEU A 242 -4.59 -4.66 -16.70
C LEU A 242 -5.18 -5.77 -17.60
N ASP A 243 -4.67 -5.90 -18.83
CA ASP A 243 -5.14 -6.92 -19.78
C ASP A 243 -4.75 -8.34 -19.29
N LEU A 244 -3.64 -8.49 -18.57
CA LEU A 244 -3.25 -9.77 -17.97
C LEU A 244 -4.18 -10.17 -16.82
N PHE A 245 -4.56 -9.23 -15.95
CA PHE A 245 -5.51 -9.47 -14.86
C PHE A 245 -6.93 -9.71 -15.39
N LYS A 246 -7.31 -9.10 -16.51
CA LYS A 246 -8.57 -9.44 -17.21
C LYS A 246 -8.59 -10.90 -17.67
N LEU A 247 -7.44 -11.47 -18.04
CA LEU A 247 -7.32 -12.88 -18.43
C LEU A 247 -7.21 -13.83 -17.24
N ASN A 248 -6.45 -13.45 -16.21
CA ASN A 248 -6.33 -14.19 -14.96
C ASN A 248 -6.50 -13.22 -13.77
N PRO A 249 -7.71 -13.11 -13.19
CA PRO A 249 -8.03 -12.11 -12.18
C PRO A 249 -7.29 -12.28 -10.86
N PHE A 250 -6.74 -13.47 -10.61
CA PHE A 250 -5.98 -13.79 -9.39
C PHE A 250 -4.46 -13.65 -9.60
N GLY A 251 -4.03 -13.56 -10.86
CA GLY A 251 -2.63 -13.76 -11.22
C GLY A 251 -2.07 -15.09 -10.75
N SER A 252 -2.89 -16.16 -10.79
CA SER A 252 -2.54 -17.48 -10.28
C SER A 252 -1.61 -18.27 -11.21
N LYS A 253 -1.16 -19.43 -10.75
CA LYS A 253 -0.23 -20.35 -11.41
C LYS A 253 -0.51 -20.56 -12.90
N GLY A 254 0.58 -20.60 -13.67
CA GLY A 254 0.56 -20.75 -15.13
C GLY A 254 0.33 -19.46 -15.90
N SER A 255 0.25 -18.32 -15.22
CA SER A 255 0.14 -16.99 -15.86
C SER A 255 1.44 -16.21 -15.81
N LYS A 256 1.61 -15.27 -16.74
CA LYS A 256 2.69 -14.27 -16.71
C LYS A 256 2.68 -13.42 -15.42
N LEU A 257 1.54 -13.32 -14.73
CA LEU A 257 1.43 -12.60 -13.47
C LEU A 257 2.07 -13.40 -12.34
N HIS A 258 1.83 -14.71 -12.29
CA HIS A 258 2.44 -15.62 -11.33
C HIS A 258 3.97 -15.70 -11.51
N GLU A 259 4.46 -15.79 -12.75
CA GLU A 259 5.91 -15.72 -13.02
C GLU A 259 6.53 -14.44 -12.45
N LYS A 260 5.83 -13.30 -12.56
CA LYS A 260 6.28 -12.04 -11.96
C LYS A 260 6.22 -12.05 -10.43
N LYS A 261 5.33 -12.82 -9.80
CA LYS A 261 5.28 -12.98 -8.33
C LYS A 261 6.48 -13.80 -7.86
N GLU A 262 6.82 -14.88 -8.57
CA GLU A 262 7.99 -15.72 -8.27
C GLU A 262 9.31 -14.91 -8.34
N VAL A 263 9.47 -14.09 -9.38
CA VAL A 263 10.64 -13.19 -9.49
C VAL A 263 10.68 -12.15 -8.37
N ARG A 264 9.52 -11.74 -7.85
CA ARG A 264 9.37 -10.76 -6.76
C ARG A 264 9.31 -11.40 -5.38
N ASP A 265 9.79 -12.64 -5.23
CA ASP A 265 9.99 -13.27 -3.92
C ASP A 265 11.39 -13.88 -3.74
N PRO A 266 12.46 -13.08 -3.87
CA PRO A 266 13.83 -13.56 -3.73
C PRO A 266 14.14 -14.15 -2.35
N TRP A 267 13.31 -13.86 -1.34
CA TRP A 267 13.48 -14.31 0.05
C TRP A 267 12.51 -15.44 0.44
N ASN A 268 11.75 -15.98 -0.51
CA ASN A 268 10.79 -17.06 -0.33
C ASN A 268 9.79 -16.82 0.82
N LYS A 269 9.33 -15.57 1.01
CA LYS A 269 8.39 -15.23 2.08
C LYS A 269 7.00 -15.81 1.84
N HIS A 270 6.64 -16.15 0.58
CA HIS A 270 5.34 -16.73 0.23
C HIS A 270 5.02 -18.02 1.01
N VAL A 271 6.04 -18.82 1.37
CA VAL A 271 5.86 -20.09 2.09
C VAL A 271 5.19 -19.92 3.47
N GLY A 272 5.25 -18.71 4.03
CA GLY A 272 4.66 -18.37 5.33
C GLY A 272 3.21 -17.89 5.26
N VAL A 273 2.70 -17.53 4.07
CA VAL A 273 1.44 -16.79 3.91
C VAL A 273 0.25 -17.57 4.47
N SER A 274 0.02 -18.81 4.03
CA SER A 274 -1.13 -19.62 4.46
C SER A 274 -1.07 -19.98 5.95
N LYS A 275 0.13 -20.02 6.53
CA LYS A 275 0.29 -20.20 7.99
C LYS A 275 -0.03 -18.92 8.74
N PHE A 276 0.33 -17.77 8.19
CA PHE A 276 0.15 -16.46 8.79
C PHE A 276 -1.31 -16.00 8.73
N TYR A 277 -1.96 -16.16 7.58
CA TYR A 277 -3.38 -15.90 7.36
C TYR A 277 -4.12 -17.24 7.30
N ASN A 278 -4.63 -17.70 8.45
CA ASN A 278 -5.45 -18.91 8.54
C ASN A 278 -6.80 -18.66 9.22
N ASP A 279 -7.14 -17.39 9.43
CA ASP A 279 -8.22 -16.97 10.33
C ASP A 279 -9.62 -17.06 9.70
N ASN A 280 -9.75 -17.24 8.38
CA ASN A 280 -11.04 -17.28 7.68
C ASN A 280 -11.02 -18.16 6.42
N VAL A 281 -12.03 -19.02 6.25
CA VAL A 281 -12.09 -19.99 5.15
C VAL A 281 -12.09 -19.34 3.75
N ILE A 282 -12.73 -18.19 3.59
CA ILE A 282 -12.81 -17.46 2.31
C ILE A 282 -11.47 -16.85 1.96
N LEU A 283 -10.84 -16.17 2.91
CA LEU A 283 -9.51 -15.61 2.74
C LEU A 283 -8.46 -16.70 2.50
N ASN A 284 -8.51 -17.80 3.25
CA ASN A 284 -7.61 -18.94 3.06
C ASN A 284 -7.76 -19.52 1.65
N THR A 285 -9.00 -19.67 1.16
CA THR A 285 -9.25 -20.18 -0.19
C THR A 285 -8.76 -19.20 -1.27
N LEU A 286 -8.93 -17.89 -1.08
CA LEU A 286 -8.40 -16.86 -1.98
C LEU A 286 -6.87 -16.85 -2.03
N ILE A 287 -6.20 -17.17 -0.92
CA ILE A 287 -4.74 -17.35 -0.85
C ILE A 287 -4.32 -18.62 -1.62
N GLU A 288 -4.99 -19.75 -1.35
CA GLU A 288 -4.69 -21.04 -1.98
C GLU A 288 -4.92 -21.06 -3.50
N ILE A 289 -5.79 -20.17 -4.01
CA ILE A 289 -6.02 -20.00 -5.45
C ILE A 289 -4.73 -19.65 -6.21
N ASP A 290 -3.76 -18.99 -5.56
CA ASP A 290 -2.49 -18.62 -6.22
C ASP A 290 -1.75 -19.84 -6.78
N ASP A 291 -1.82 -20.98 -6.09
CA ASP A 291 -1.15 -22.24 -6.45
C ASP A 291 -1.88 -23.05 -7.54
N LEU A 292 -3.03 -22.57 -8.02
CA LEU A 292 -3.90 -23.28 -8.96
C LEU A 292 -3.85 -22.69 -10.37
N GLU A 293 -3.90 -23.56 -11.37
CA GLU A 293 -4.17 -23.13 -12.74
C GLU A 293 -5.55 -22.48 -12.84
N LEU A 294 -5.70 -21.54 -13.77
CA LEU A 294 -6.87 -20.66 -13.86
C LEU A 294 -8.23 -21.40 -13.86
N ASN A 295 -8.32 -22.54 -14.55
CA ASN A 295 -9.57 -23.30 -14.62
C ASN A 295 -10.00 -23.84 -13.24
N ASP A 296 -9.06 -24.38 -12.47
CA ASP A 296 -9.32 -24.88 -11.12
C ASP A 296 -9.55 -23.73 -10.14
N ALA A 297 -8.76 -22.66 -10.25
CA ALA A 297 -8.93 -21.42 -9.49
C ALA A 297 -10.35 -20.84 -9.67
N MET A 298 -10.81 -20.68 -10.92
CA MET A 298 -12.14 -20.17 -11.22
C MET A 298 -13.26 -21.12 -10.76
N ARG A 299 -13.04 -22.44 -10.84
CA ARG A 299 -14.01 -23.40 -10.31
C ARG A 299 -14.17 -23.24 -8.80
N ILE A 300 -13.07 -23.15 -8.06
CA ILE A 300 -13.10 -22.96 -6.61
C ILE A 300 -13.70 -21.61 -6.24
N TYR A 301 -13.29 -20.54 -6.91
CA TYR A 301 -13.81 -19.20 -6.69
C TYR A 301 -15.34 -19.13 -6.85
N ARG A 302 -15.88 -19.63 -7.97
CA ARG A 302 -17.33 -19.60 -8.24
C ARG A 302 -18.15 -20.44 -7.26
N THR A 303 -17.56 -21.51 -6.73
CA THR A 303 -18.29 -22.46 -5.86
C THR A 303 -18.16 -22.15 -4.39
N LYS A 304 -17.05 -21.56 -3.95
CA LYS A 304 -16.75 -21.32 -2.53
C LYS A 304 -16.68 -19.84 -2.13
N ILE A 305 -16.43 -18.94 -3.07
CA ILE A 305 -16.12 -17.53 -2.78
C ILE A 305 -17.22 -16.60 -3.24
N GLU A 306 -17.58 -16.67 -4.52
CA GLU A 306 -18.61 -15.82 -5.12
C GLU A 306 -19.98 -15.86 -4.40
N PRO A 307 -20.45 -17.02 -3.85
CA PRO A 307 -21.70 -17.07 -3.09
C PRO A 307 -21.70 -16.26 -1.78
N GLU A 308 -20.52 -15.95 -1.23
CA GLU A 308 -20.38 -15.18 0.01
C GLU A 308 -20.38 -13.67 -0.23
N PHE A 309 -20.45 -13.24 -1.50
CA PHE A 309 -20.35 -11.83 -1.83
C PHE A 309 -21.68 -11.07 -1.66
N PRO A 310 -21.59 -9.78 -1.27
CA PRO A 310 -20.37 -9.06 -0.90
C PRO A 310 -19.89 -9.39 0.52
N LEU A 311 -18.57 -9.39 0.71
CA LEU A 311 -17.92 -9.77 1.99
C LEU A 311 -18.24 -8.83 3.16
N TYR A 312 -18.70 -7.61 2.87
CA TYR A 312 -18.97 -6.56 3.87
C TYR A 312 -20.39 -6.59 4.45
N LYS A 313 -21.25 -7.51 3.99
CA LYS A 313 -22.61 -7.68 4.52
C LYS A 313 -22.65 -8.54 5.78
#